data_AF-A0A9E4FCY6-F1
#
_entry.id   AF-A0A9E4FCY6-F1
#
_cell.length_a   1.000
_cell.length_b   1.000
_cell.length_c   1.000
_cell.angle_alpha   90.00
_cell.angle_beta   90.00
_cell.angle_gamma   90.00
#
_symmetry.space_group_name_H-M   'P 1'
#
loop_
_entity.id
_entity.type
_entity.pdbx_description
1 polymer ?
#
loop_
_entity_poly.entity_id
_entity_poly.type
_entity_poly.pdbx_seq_one_letter_code
_entity_poly.pdbx_strand_id
1 'polypeptide(L)'
;MFESTAWDPVAQKEAWRVQHPSTWNGGVLTTAGNLVFQGRSDGYFAAYAADTGELKWETPVHTGIVAAPVTYTIDGEQYIAVIAGWGGSFTLFTGAPRHRGNVLSEGRLLAYKLGGEAQLPEPDVTYVNIPEPPEIELSEKELASGEMLYHTWCSSCHGSDVHSGSSVPDLKYLPAAAHSRWNVIVREGAYATVGMPGFKGILSEEESRLVHGYVVNRAKTAIAECQSDYPKQYPEVFETACTKRVIVDAWGRRRVLNPTPRYDSLES
;
A
#
# COMPACT_ATOMS: atom_id res chain seq x y z
N MET A 1 6.32 -7.72 -18.49
CA MET A 1 7.46 -7.33 -17.63
C MET A 1 7.35 -5.85 -17.38
N PHE A 2 7.65 -5.40 -16.17
CA PHE A 2 7.57 -3.98 -15.80
C PHE A 2 8.93 -3.35 -16.03
N GLU A 3 8.98 -2.20 -16.68
CA GLU A 3 10.25 -1.65 -17.18
C GLU A 3 10.26 -0.12 -17.18
N SER A 4 11.47 0.43 -17.12
CA SER A 4 11.76 1.81 -17.46
C SER A 4 12.53 1.82 -18.78
N THR A 5 12.02 2.56 -19.75
CA THR A 5 12.52 2.57 -21.12
C THR A 5 13.11 3.93 -21.45
N ALA A 6 14.34 3.95 -21.96
CA ALA A 6 14.86 5.11 -22.66
C ALA A 6 14.46 5.02 -24.13
N TRP A 7 13.64 5.98 -24.55
CA TRP A 7 13.12 6.04 -25.91
C TRP A 7 13.84 7.13 -26.70
N ASP A 8 14.38 6.79 -27.86
CA ASP A 8 14.86 7.76 -28.83
C ASP A 8 13.66 8.24 -29.66
N PRO A 9 13.20 9.50 -29.48
CA PRO A 9 12.04 10.00 -30.21
C PRO A 9 12.34 10.30 -31.68
N VAL A 10 13.60 10.48 -32.06
CA VAL A 10 14.01 10.75 -33.45
C VAL A 10 14.06 9.45 -34.23
N ALA A 11 14.75 8.44 -33.69
CA ALA A 11 14.84 7.13 -34.32
C ALA A 11 13.60 6.25 -34.05
N GLN A 12 12.69 6.69 -33.17
CA GLN A 12 11.49 5.97 -32.75
C GLN A 12 11.77 4.53 -32.31
N LYS A 13 12.81 4.38 -31.49
CA LYS A 13 13.26 3.07 -31.02
C LYS A 13 13.69 3.14 -29.57
N GLU A 14 13.63 2.00 -28.92
CA GLU A 14 14.27 1.83 -27.62
C GLU A 14 15.79 1.95 -27.76
N ALA A 15 16.38 2.81 -26.93
CA ALA A 15 17.83 2.88 -26.76
C ALA A 15 18.29 1.82 -25.75
N TRP A 16 17.60 1.73 -24.61
CA TRP A 16 17.80 0.71 -23.59
C TRP A 16 16.54 0.57 -22.71
N ARG A 17 16.48 -0.53 -21.95
CA ARG A 17 15.45 -0.78 -20.92
C ARG A 17 16.06 -1.31 -19.63
N VAL A 18 15.43 -0.97 -18.51
CA VAL A 18 15.69 -1.56 -17.19
C VAL A 18 14.45 -2.29 -16.73
N GLN A 19 14.58 -3.57 -16.36
CA GLN A 19 13.47 -4.34 -15.80
C GLN A 19 13.32 -4.12 -14.30
N HIS A 20 12.07 -4.05 -13.85
CA HIS A 20 11.71 -3.93 -12.44
C HIS A 20 10.93 -5.16 -11.96
N PRO A 21 11.05 -5.51 -10.67
CA PRO A 21 10.28 -6.61 -10.09
C PRO A 21 8.76 -6.38 -10.10
N SER A 22 8.32 -5.11 -10.09
CA SER A 22 6.91 -4.74 -10.06
C SER A 22 6.61 -3.49 -10.89
N THR A 23 5.32 -3.25 -11.12
CA THR A 23 4.79 -2.10 -11.87
C THR A 23 4.71 -0.84 -11.01
N TRP A 24 4.20 0.24 -11.58
CA TRP A 24 3.86 1.47 -10.86
C TRP A 24 5.07 2.10 -10.16
N ASN A 25 6.24 2.00 -10.81
CA ASN A 25 7.45 2.71 -10.42
C ASN A 25 7.25 4.21 -10.60
N GLY A 26 8.05 5.00 -9.89
CA GLY A 26 7.96 6.44 -9.89
C GLY A 26 8.45 7.09 -11.18
N GLY A 27 8.14 8.37 -11.29
CA GLY A 27 8.68 9.23 -12.34
C GLY A 27 10.21 9.32 -12.27
N VAL A 28 10.79 9.87 -13.33
CA VAL A 28 12.24 9.95 -13.51
C VAL A 28 12.74 11.40 -13.50
N LEU A 29 14.01 11.58 -13.12
CA LEU A 29 14.76 12.84 -13.26
C LEU A 29 16.08 12.56 -13.99
N THR A 30 16.31 13.20 -15.13
CA THR A 30 17.59 13.16 -15.82
C THR A 30 18.41 14.41 -15.52
N THR A 31 19.74 14.27 -15.39
CA THR A 31 20.65 15.40 -15.14
C THR A 31 21.76 15.46 -16.20
N ALA A 32 22.41 16.61 -16.32
CA ALA A 32 23.56 16.79 -17.22
C ALA A 32 24.78 15.92 -16.83
N GLY A 33 24.81 15.35 -15.63
CA GLY A 33 25.85 14.44 -15.15
C GLY A 33 25.74 13.01 -15.69
N ASN A 34 25.01 12.79 -16.79
CA ASN A 34 24.72 11.47 -17.36
C ASN A 34 24.02 10.50 -16.38
N LEU A 35 23.10 11.02 -15.56
CA LEU A 35 22.34 10.22 -14.58
C LEU A 35 20.84 10.38 -14.75
N VAL A 36 20.12 9.27 -14.57
CA VAL A 36 18.67 9.18 -14.41
C VAL A 36 18.37 8.67 -13.00
N PHE A 37 17.63 9.44 -12.21
CA PHE A 37 17.15 9.04 -10.89
C PHE A 37 15.71 8.56 -10.97
N GLN A 38 15.40 7.49 -10.25
CA GLN A 38 14.06 6.93 -10.21
C GLN A 38 13.77 6.27 -8.87
N GLY A 39 12.57 6.51 -8.35
CA GLY A 39 12.01 5.73 -7.27
C GLY A 39 11.29 4.48 -7.78
N ARG A 40 11.48 3.34 -7.13
CA ARG A 40 10.92 2.04 -7.56
C ARG A 40 9.81 1.57 -6.62
N SER A 41 8.89 0.78 -7.15
CA SER A 41 7.79 0.21 -6.39
C SER A 41 8.21 -0.90 -5.42
N ASP A 42 9.44 -1.38 -5.49
CA ASP A 42 10.02 -2.38 -4.60
C ASP A 42 10.73 -1.77 -3.38
N GLY A 43 10.67 -0.44 -3.23
CA GLY A 43 11.14 0.28 -2.06
C GLY A 43 12.57 0.79 -2.16
N TYR A 44 13.07 0.98 -3.38
CA TYR A 44 14.41 1.50 -3.64
C TYR A 44 14.38 2.84 -4.37
N PHE A 45 15.31 3.72 -4.02
CA PHE A 45 15.64 4.90 -4.83
C PHE A 45 16.98 4.64 -5.53
N ALA A 46 17.00 4.79 -6.85
CA ALA A 46 18.13 4.37 -7.68
C ALA A 46 18.57 5.46 -8.65
N ALA A 47 19.84 5.40 -9.05
CA ALA A 47 20.44 6.20 -10.10
C ALA A 47 21.07 5.29 -11.16
N TYR A 48 20.77 5.58 -12.42
CA TYR A 48 21.22 4.85 -13.60
C TYR A 48 22.04 5.77 -14.50
N ALA A 49 22.99 5.23 -15.25
CA ALA A 49 23.62 5.97 -16.34
C ALA A 49 22.60 6.27 -17.45
N ALA A 50 22.52 7.52 -17.91
CA ALA A 50 21.46 7.95 -18.83
C ALA A 50 21.63 7.39 -20.26
N ASP A 51 22.85 7.07 -20.65
CA ASP A 51 23.20 6.53 -21.97
C ASP A 51 22.98 5.03 -22.12
N THR A 52 23.07 4.27 -21.03
CA THR A 52 23.13 2.80 -21.04
C THR A 52 22.08 2.12 -20.17
N GLY A 53 21.50 2.85 -19.19
CA GLY A 53 20.62 2.27 -18.18
C GLY A 53 21.35 1.46 -17.10
N GLU A 54 22.70 1.49 -17.06
CA GLU A 54 23.49 0.79 -16.05
C GLU A 54 23.22 1.34 -14.65
N LEU A 55 22.88 0.49 -13.68
CA LEU A 55 22.70 0.88 -12.28
C LEU A 55 24.02 1.39 -11.69
N LYS A 56 24.05 2.63 -11.21
CA LYS A 56 25.23 3.25 -10.59
C LYS A 56 25.13 3.35 -9.08
N TRP A 57 23.93 3.49 -8.55
CA TRP A 57 23.68 3.60 -7.12
C TRP A 57 22.24 3.25 -6.78
N GLU A 58 22.00 2.66 -5.62
CA GLU A 58 20.67 2.54 -5.05
C GLU A 58 20.72 2.52 -3.52
N THR A 59 19.61 2.87 -2.90
CA THR A 59 19.40 2.79 -1.46
C THR A 59 17.99 2.28 -1.15
N PRO A 60 17.81 1.43 -0.13
CA PRO A 60 16.48 1.12 0.37
C PRO A 60 15.85 2.38 0.98
N VAL A 61 14.54 2.56 0.74
CA VAL A 61 13.72 3.64 1.30
C VAL A 61 12.49 3.12 2.03
N HIS A 62 12.39 1.79 2.20
CA HIS A 62 11.39 1.08 2.96
C HIS A 62 9.92 1.25 2.53
N THR A 63 9.64 2.00 1.46
CA THR A 63 8.29 2.14 0.87
C THR A 63 8.40 2.41 -0.63
N GLY A 64 7.43 1.93 -1.41
CA GLY A 64 7.40 2.17 -2.84
C GLY A 64 7.32 3.66 -3.16
N ILE A 65 7.98 4.08 -4.23
CA ILE A 65 8.02 5.50 -4.64
C ILE A 65 7.29 5.64 -5.97
N VAL A 66 6.28 6.51 -6.01
CA VAL A 66 5.55 6.87 -7.25
C VAL A 66 5.84 8.29 -7.73
N ALA A 67 6.31 9.16 -6.84
CA ALA A 67 6.64 10.55 -7.17
C ALA A 67 7.91 10.62 -8.02
N ALA A 68 7.99 11.63 -8.89
CA ALA A 68 9.23 11.96 -9.58
C ALA A 68 10.20 12.66 -8.61
N PRO A 69 11.50 12.34 -8.65
CA PRO A 69 12.52 13.08 -7.92
C PRO A 69 12.74 14.49 -8.53
N VAL A 70 13.30 15.38 -7.71
CA VAL A 70 13.73 16.74 -8.10
C VAL A 70 15.18 16.98 -7.70
N THR A 71 15.85 17.92 -8.36
CA THR A 71 17.19 18.38 -7.96
C THR A 71 17.23 19.89 -7.81
N TYR A 72 18.03 20.38 -6.86
CA TYR A 72 18.23 21.80 -6.58
C TYR A 72 19.59 22.01 -5.91
N THR A 73 19.97 23.27 -5.70
CA THR A 73 21.19 23.64 -4.99
C THR A 73 20.89 24.49 -3.76
N ILE A 74 21.68 24.30 -2.70
CA ILE A 74 21.70 25.17 -1.51
C ILE A 74 23.17 25.45 -1.22
N ASP A 75 23.55 26.73 -1.13
CA ASP A 75 24.92 27.18 -0.83
C ASP A 75 26.02 26.51 -1.67
N GLY A 76 25.71 26.25 -2.95
CA GLY A 76 26.63 25.62 -3.91
C GLY A 76 26.68 24.08 -3.85
N GLU A 77 26.01 23.44 -2.90
CA GLU A 77 25.87 21.98 -2.86
C GLU A 77 24.60 21.53 -3.61
N GLN A 78 24.73 20.50 -4.44
CA GLN A 78 23.60 19.89 -5.14
C GLN A 78 22.89 18.84 -4.27
N TYR A 79 21.57 18.90 -4.28
CA TYR A 79 20.68 17.95 -3.62
C TYR A 79 19.78 17.26 -4.66
N ILE A 80 19.45 15.99 -4.39
CA ILE A 80 18.37 15.25 -5.04
C ILE A 80 17.32 14.96 -3.96
N ALA A 81 16.07 15.35 -4.18
CA ALA A 81 14.98 15.04 -3.26
C ALA A 81 13.88 14.22 -3.92
N VAL A 82 13.25 13.35 -3.13
CA VAL A 82 12.13 12.54 -3.57
C VAL A 82 11.14 12.37 -2.42
N ILE A 83 9.85 12.37 -2.74
CA ILE A 83 8.80 12.01 -1.80
C ILE A 83 8.59 10.50 -1.91
N ALA A 84 9.08 9.77 -0.91
CA ALA A 84 8.85 8.33 -0.80
C ALA A 84 7.50 8.09 -0.14
N GLY A 85 6.61 7.37 -0.82
CA GLY A 85 5.27 7.07 -0.33
C GLY A 85 4.49 6.29 -1.37
N TRP A 86 4.04 5.10 -0.99
CA TRP A 86 3.25 4.25 -1.86
C TRP A 86 1.82 4.77 -1.99
N GLY A 87 1.35 5.00 -3.21
CA GLY A 87 0.02 5.56 -3.43
C GLY A 87 -0.37 5.71 -4.90
N GLY A 88 -1.49 6.39 -5.13
CA GLY A 88 -2.12 6.48 -6.45
C GLY A 88 -3.14 5.36 -6.69
N SER A 89 -3.89 5.49 -7.79
CA SER A 89 -5.06 4.65 -8.08
C SER A 89 -4.75 3.16 -8.07
N PHE A 90 -3.66 2.73 -8.72
CA PHE A 90 -3.27 1.32 -8.80
C PHE A 90 -3.22 0.64 -7.43
N THR A 91 -2.64 1.33 -6.45
CA THR A 91 -2.45 0.81 -5.09
C THR A 91 -3.76 0.54 -4.35
N LEU A 92 -4.81 1.31 -4.65
CA LEU A 92 -6.12 1.14 -4.05
C LEU A 92 -6.84 -0.10 -4.59
N PHE A 93 -6.58 -0.47 -5.84
CA PHE A 93 -7.19 -1.63 -6.49
C PHE A 93 -6.41 -2.94 -6.24
N THR A 94 -5.08 -2.90 -6.33
CA THR A 94 -4.22 -4.10 -6.34
C THR A 94 -3.43 -4.30 -5.06
N GLY A 95 -3.42 -3.30 -4.18
CA GLY A 95 -2.66 -3.29 -2.94
C GLY A 95 -1.17 -2.97 -3.10
N ALA A 96 -0.39 -3.38 -2.10
CA ALA A 96 1.03 -3.03 -1.97
C ALA A 96 1.80 -4.18 -2.60
N PRO A 97 2.80 -3.89 -3.45
CA PRO A 97 3.75 -4.88 -3.89
C PRO A 97 4.35 -5.50 -2.64
N ARG A 98 4.10 -6.81 -2.45
CA ARG A 98 4.65 -7.58 -1.35
C ARG A 98 6.13 -7.84 -1.61
N HIS A 99 6.92 -6.78 -1.47
CA HIS A 99 8.36 -6.82 -1.57
C HIS A 99 8.97 -6.62 -0.18
N ARG A 100 10.11 -7.24 0.08
CA ARG A 100 10.85 -7.08 1.35
C ARG A 100 11.25 -5.63 1.62
N GLY A 101 11.43 -4.84 0.57
CA GLY A 101 11.76 -3.41 0.66
C GLY A 101 10.58 -2.49 0.96
N ASN A 102 9.34 -2.99 1.03
CA ASN A 102 8.14 -2.20 1.29
C ASN A 102 7.56 -2.51 2.66
N VAL A 103 8.11 -1.91 3.70
CA VAL A 103 7.72 -2.15 5.11
C VAL A 103 7.05 -0.95 5.76
N LEU A 104 7.10 0.22 5.13
CA LEU A 104 6.50 1.47 5.60
C LEU A 104 5.31 1.91 4.75
N SER A 105 4.35 2.60 5.40
CA SER A 105 3.24 3.28 4.71
C SER A 105 3.28 4.80 4.87
N GLU A 106 4.07 5.34 5.79
CA GLU A 106 4.20 6.79 5.96
C GLU A 106 4.98 7.40 4.79
N GLY A 107 4.44 8.50 4.28
CA GLY A 107 5.15 9.35 3.33
C GLY A 107 6.35 10.05 4.01
N ARG A 108 7.49 10.07 3.33
CA ARG A 108 8.71 10.76 3.79
C ARG A 108 9.33 11.57 2.65
N LEU A 109 9.85 12.75 2.99
CA LEU A 109 10.75 13.48 2.11
C LEU A 109 12.17 12.99 2.37
N LEU A 110 12.83 12.48 1.34
CA LEU A 110 14.22 12.04 1.37
C LEU A 110 15.03 13.00 0.52
N ALA A 111 16.14 13.50 1.07
CA ALA A 111 17.07 14.38 0.37
C ALA A 111 18.48 13.80 0.45
N TYR A 112 19.16 13.74 -0.69
CA TYR A 112 20.47 13.14 -0.88
C TYR A 112 21.43 14.21 -1.39
N LYS A 113 22.67 14.16 -0.90
CA LYS A 113 23.80 14.90 -1.45
C LYS A 113 25.06 14.03 -1.41
N LEU A 114 26.09 14.41 -2.16
CA LEU A 114 27.40 13.76 -2.07
C LEU A 114 27.96 13.93 -0.64
N GLY A 115 28.50 12.84 -0.08
CA GLY A 115 29.04 12.82 1.29
C GLY A 115 27.98 12.94 2.40
N GLY A 116 26.69 12.78 2.09
CA GLY A 116 25.65 12.75 3.13
C GLY A 116 25.79 11.51 4.02
N GLU A 117 25.81 11.71 5.34
CA GLU A 117 25.99 10.64 6.34
C GLU A 117 24.70 10.34 7.14
N ALA A 118 23.61 11.06 6.86
CA ALA A 118 22.34 10.83 7.52
C ALA A 118 21.84 9.40 7.23
N GLN A 119 21.54 8.65 8.28
CA GLN A 119 21.04 7.29 8.18
C GLN A 119 19.51 7.30 8.19
N LEU A 120 18.93 6.53 7.27
CA LEU A 120 17.51 6.24 7.30
C LEU A 120 17.24 5.30 8.49
N PRO A 121 16.35 5.65 9.44
CA PRO A 121 16.05 4.76 10.54
C PRO A 121 15.43 3.46 10.03
N GLU A 122 15.96 2.33 10.51
CA GLU A 122 15.36 1.02 10.26
C GLU A 122 13.99 0.96 10.95
N PRO A 123 12.93 0.57 10.22
CA PRO A 123 11.60 0.53 10.78
C PRO A 123 11.41 -0.65 11.73
N ASP A 124 10.80 -0.40 12.88
CA ASP A 124 10.37 -1.45 13.80
C ASP A 124 9.06 -2.08 13.28
N VAL A 125 9.19 -3.25 12.67
CA VAL A 125 8.08 -3.96 12.03
C VAL A 125 7.68 -5.14 12.89
N THR A 126 6.41 -5.14 13.30
CA THR A 126 5.76 -6.32 13.86
C THR A 126 4.70 -6.86 12.89
N TYR A 127 4.18 -8.04 13.21
CA TYR A 127 3.22 -8.75 12.38
C TYR A 127 1.99 -9.06 13.21
N VAL A 128 0.81 -8.83 12.62
CA VAL A 128 -0.46 -9.26 13.21
C VAL A 128 -1.14 -10.25 12.29
N ASN A 129 -1.72 -11.29 12.88
CA ASN A 129 -2.60 -12.21 12.17
C ASN A 129 -3.95 -11.52 11.90
N ILE A 130 -4.69 -12.06 10.94
CA ILE A 130 -6.09 -11.72 10.71
C ILE A 130 -6.85 -12.01 12.02
N PRO A 131 -7.53 -11.02 12.64
CA PRO A 131 -8.36 -11.27 13.83
C PRO A 131 -9.53 -12.19 13.48
N GLU A 132 -9.97 -12.99 14.46
CA GLU A 132 -11.17 -13.82 14.28
C GLU A 132 -12.40 -12.90 14.04
N PRO A 133 -13.07 -12.99 12.88
CA PRO A 133 -14.24 -12.15 12.59
C PRO A 133 -15.48 -12.69 13.29
N PRO A 134 -16.56 -11.89 13.44
CA PRO A 134 -17.82 -12.37 14.00
C PRO A 134 -18.51 -13.39 13.08
N GLU A 135 -19.52 -14.08 13.61
CA GLU A 135 -20.40 -14.93 12.83
C GLU A 135 -21.47 -14.09 12.10
N ILE A 136 -21.53 -14.21 10.78
CA ILE A 136 -22.62 -13.68 9.95
C ILE A 136 -22.99 -14.77 8.95
N GLU A 137 -24.13 -15.40 9.20
CA GLU A 137 -24.69 -16.42 8.32
C GLU A 137 -25.27 -15.77 7.06
N LEU A 138 -24.83 -16.25 5.89
CA LEU A 138 -25.35 -15.89 4.58
C LEU A 138 -25.59 -17.18 3.79
N SER A 139 -26.73 -17.26 3.11
CA SER A 139 -26.91 -18.24 2.03
C SER A 139 -25.95 -17.96 0.88
N GLU A 140 -25.73 -18.94 0.00
CA GLU A 140 -24.88 -18.78 -1.19
C GLU A 140 -25.29 -17.58 -2.06
N LYS A 141 -26.61 -17.36 -2.21
CA LYS A 141 -27.15 -16.23 -2.98
C LYS A 141 -26.89 -14.89 -2.31
N GLU A 142 -27.01 -14.84 -1.00
CA GLU A 142 -26.72 -13.64 -0.21
C GLU A 142 -25.23 -13.31 -0.24
N LEU A 143 -24.36 -14.31 -0.13
CA LEU A 143 -22.91 -14.14 -0.26
C LEU A 143 -22.54 -13.57 -1.63
N ALA A 144 -23.08 -14.14 -2.72
CA ALA A 144 -22.85 -13.63 -4.08
C ALA A 144 -23.38 -12.20 -4.27
N SER A 145 -24.49 -11.85 -3.61
CA SER A 145 -25.03 -10.48 -3.64
C SER A 145 -24.14 -9.51 -2.86
N GLY A 146 -23.64 -9.93 -1.70
CA GLY A 146 -22.69 -9.17 -0.89
C GLY A 146 -21.37 -8.92 -1.62
N GLU A 147 -20.87 -9.93 -2.34
CA GLU A 147 -19.71 -9.80 -3.22
C GLU A 147 -19.94 -8.74 -4.31
N MET A 148 -21.06 -8.82 -5.04
CA MET A 148 -21.38 -7.85 -6.10
C MET A 148 -21.45 -6.42 -5.55
N LEU A 149 -22.11 -6.22 -4.41
CA LEU A 149 -22.23 -4.92 -3.75
C LEU A 149 -20.87 -4.41 -3.28
N TYR A 150 -20.03 -5.26 -2.69
CA TYR A 150 -18.66 -4.93 -2.30
C TYR A 150 -17.84 -4.47 -3.51
N HIS A 151 -17.89 -5.22 -4.61
CA HIS A 151 -17.15 -4.87 -5.81
C HIS A 151 -17.63 -3.57 -6.44
N THR A 152 -18.94 -3.29 -6.36
CA THR A 152 -19.53 -2.04 -6.88
C THR A 152 -19.11 -0.81 -6.07
N TRP A 153 -19.09 -0.91 -4.74
CA TRP A 153 -19.00 0.27 -3.87
C TRP A 153 -17.72 0.39 -3.04
N CYS A 154 -17.01 -0.71 -2.80
CA CYS A 154 -15.93 -0.78 -1.82
C CYS A 154 -14.57 -1.12 -2.44
N SER A 155 -14.55 -1.98 -3.48
CA SER A 155 -13.32 -2.55 -4.02
C SER A 155 -12.33 -1.52 -4.59
N SER A 156 -12.81 -0.36 -5.03
CA SER A 156 -11.96 0.71 -5.55
C SER A 156 -11.04 1.34 -4.50
N CYS A 157 -11.34 1.17 -3.22
CA CYS A 157 -10.54 1.69 -2.11
C CYS A 157 -9.99 0.58 -1.21
N HIS A 158 -10.81 -0.44 -0.93
CA HIS A 158 -10.46 -1.56 -0.05
C HIS A 158 -9.87 -2.76 -0.79
N GLY A 159 -9.59 -2.60 -2.09
CA GLY A 159 -9.00 -3.62 -2.95
C GLY A 159 -10.01 -4.65 -3.44
N SER A 160 -9.68 -5.28 -4.55
CA SER A 160 -10.40 -6.47 -5.03
C SER A 160 -10.34 -7.57 -4.00
N ASP A 161 -11.43 -8.33 -3.85
CA ASP A 161 -11.46 -9.51 -2.98
C ASP A 161 -11.12 -9.19 -1.50
N VAL A 162 -11.45 -7.97 -1.07
CA VAL A 162 -11.15 -7.45 0.27
C VAL A 162 -9.64 -7.39 0.55
N HIS A 163 -8.80 -7.32 -0.48
CA HIS A 163 -7.36 -7.24 -0.37
C HIS A 163 -6.83 -5.82 -0.58
N SER A 164 -6.91 -5.01 0.47
CA SER A 164 -6.26 -3.69 0.45
C SER A 164 -4.77 -3.82 0.69
N GLY A 165 -3.98 -3.02 -0.01
CA GLY A 165 -2.55 -2.90 0.25
C GLY A 165 -2.06 -1.48 0.05
N SER A 166 -2.77 -0.51 0.60
CA SER A 166 -2.36 0.87 0.49
C SER A 166 -2.73 1.65 1.76
N SER A 167 -2.87 2.96 1.60
CA SER A 167 -3.31 3.98 2.56
C SER A 167 -4.77 3.83 3.03
N VAL A 168 -5.46 2.74 2.71
CA VAL A 168 -6.84 2.44 3.16
C VAL A 168 -6.88 1.08 3.88
N PRO A 169 -7.68 0.89 4.96
CA PRO A 169 -7.67 -0.36 5.72
C PRO A 169 -8.00 -1.60 4.88
N ASP A 170 -7.24 -2.68 5.08
CA ASP A 170 -7.64 -4.04 4.66
C ASP A 170 -8.76 -4.53 5.60
N LEU A 171 -9.97 -4.71 5.05
CA LEU A 171 -11.15 -5.01 5.86
C LEU A 171 -11.15 -6.45 6.42
N LYS A 172 -10.25 -7.33 5.97
CA LYS A 172 -10.06 -8.63 6.64
C LYS A 172 -9.49 -8.46 8.05
N TYR A 173 -8.77 -7.36 8.29
CA TYR A 173 -8.12 -7.07 9.58
C TYR A 173 -8.97 -6.15 10.49
N LEU A 174 -10.28 -6.08 10.28
CA LEU A 174 -11.14 -5.24 11.12
C LEU A 174 -11.15 -5.73 12.58
N PRO A 175 -11.04 -4.83 13.57
CA PRO A 175 -11.24 -5.19 14.96
C PRO A 175 -12.72 -5.43 15.26
N ALA A 176 -13.02 -6.19 16.32
CA ALA A 176 -14.39 -6.46 16.77
C ALA A 176 -15.23 -5.19 16.96
N ALA A 177 -14.63 -4.10 17.46
CA ALA A 177 -15.29 -2.81 17.64
C ALA A 177 -15.72 -2.15 16.31
N ALA A 178 -15.01 -2.40 15.21
CA ALA A 178 -15.41 -1.90 13.89
C ALA A 178 -16.56 -2.73 13.32
N HIS A 179 -16.54 -4.06 13.54
CA HIS A 179 -17.66 -4.92 13.16
C HIS A 179 -18.96 -4.56 13.89
N SER A 180 -18.91 -4.30 15.21
CA SER A 180 -20.11 -3.93 15.97
C SER A 180 -20.69 -2.57 15.58
N ARG A 181 -19.88 -1.70 14.96
CA ARG A 181 -20.26 -0.37 14.49
C ARG A 181 -20.37 -0.28 12.97
N TRP A 182 -20.53 -1.41 12.28
CA TRP A 182 -20.48 -1.48 10.82
C TRP A 182 -21.39 -0.45 10.13
N ASN A 183 -22.68 -0.41 10.46
CA ASN A 183 -23.62 0.54 9.84
C ASN A 183 -23.31 2.01 10.20
N VAL A 184 -22.82 2.27 11.40
CA VAL A 184 -22.42 3.62 11.83
C VAL A 184 -21.23 4.11 10.98
N ILE A 185 -20.31 3.22 10.63
CA ILE A 185 -19.16 3.53 9.77
C ILE A 185 -19.59 3.62 8.30
N VAL A 186 -20.18 2.55 7.77
CA VAL A 186 -20.42 2.37 6.33
C VAL A 186 -21.62 3.16 5.86
N ARG A 187 -22.73 3.18 6.60
CA ARG A 187 -23.93 3.90 6.16
C ARG A 187 -23.94 5.32 6.67
N GLU A 188 -23.76 5.50 7.98
CA GLU A 188 -23.90 6.82 8.62
C GLU A 188 -22.68 7.73 8.44
N GLY A 189 -21.56 7.19 7.97
CA GLY A 189 -20.39 7.99 7.60
C GLY A 189 -19.60 8.49 8.81
N ALA A 190 -19.53 7.72 9.89
CA ALA A 190 -18.74 8.10 11.08
C ALA A 190 -17.26 8.40 10.78
N TYR A 191 -16.74 7.92 9.66
CA TYR A 191 -15.37 8.16 9.19
C TYR A 191 -15.29 9.07 7.95
N ALA A 192 -16.35 9.83 7.65
CA ALA A 192 -16.36 10.75 6.51
C ALA A 192 -15.27 11.82 6.59
N THR A 193 -14.94 12.30 7.80
CA THR A 193 -13.89 13.32 8.01
C THR A 193 -12.47 12.80 7.74
N VAL A 194 -12.28 11.48 7.70
CA VAL A 194 -11.00 10.83 7.37
C VAL A 194 -11.03 10.11 6.02
N GLY A 195 -12.04 10.40 5.18
CA GLY A 195 -12.09 9.95 3.79
C GLY A 195 -12.90 8.68 3.53
N MET A 196 -13.56 8.08 4.53
CA MET A 196 -14.49 6.95 4.31
C MET A 196 -15.93 7.48 4.16
N PRO A 197 -16.50 7.48 2.95
CA PRO A 197 -17.83 8.05 2.72
C PRO A 197 -18.93 7.24 3.42
N GLY A 198 -20.01 7.92 3.80
CA GLY A 198 -21.25 7.28 4.24
C GLY A 198 -22.11 6.91 3.04
N PHE A 199 -22.65 5.69 3.03
CA PHE A 199 -23.46 5.14 1.95
C PHE A 199 -24.98 5.18 2.24
N LYS A 200 -25.42 6.01 3.20
CA LYS A 200 -26.85 6.22 3.46
C LYS A 200 -27.55 6.74 2.19
N GLY A 201 -28.61 6.05 1.77
CA GLY A 201 -29.34 6.35 0.54
C GLY A 201 -28.79 5.63 -0.71
N ILE A 202 -27.62 4.99 -0.61
CA ILE A 202 -27.06 4.11 -1.65
C ILE A 202 -27.28 2.65 -1.26
N LEU A 203 -27.00 2.31 0.00
CA LEU A 203 -27.20 0.98 0.57
C LEU A 203 -28.31 0.98 1.61
N SER A 204 -29.24 0.04 1.49
CA SER A 204 -30.14 -0.35 2.57
C SER A 204 -29.37 -1.02 3.72
N GLU A 205 -30.01 -1.22 4.88
CA GLU A 205 -29.40 -1.95 5.99
C GLU A 205 -29.08 -3.38 5.61
N GLU A 206 -29.98 -4.02 4.86
CA GLU A 206 -29.81 -5.38 4.41
C GLU A 206 -28.65 -5.50 3.42
N GLU A 207 -28.58 -4.63 2.40
CA GLU A 207 -27.44 -4.61 1.47
C GLU A 207 -26.12 -4.35 2.20
N SER A 208 -26.12 -3.49 3.22
CA SER A 208 -24.93 -3.26 4.04
C SER A 208 -24.53 -4.49 4.87
N ARG A 209 -25.51 -5.25 5.39
CA ARG A 209 -25.29 -6.54 6.08
C ARG A 209 -24.71 -7.57 5.13
N LEU A 210 -25.17 -7.63 3.88
CA LEU A 210 -24.63 -8.54 2.86
C LEU A 210 -23.15 -8.24 2.56
N VAL A 211 -22.79 -6.96 2.40
CA VAL A 211 -21.39 -6.55 2.25
C VAL A 211 -20.56 -6.93 3.47
N HIS A 212 -21.08 -6.71 4.69
CA HIS A 212 -20.40 -7.10 5.93
C HIS A 212 -20.15 -8.61 5.99
N GLY A 213 -21.17 -9.41 5.68
CA GLY A 213 -21.05 -10.87 5.67
C GLY A 213 -20.08 -11.37 4.60
N TYR A 214 -20.02 -10.74 3.42
CA TYR A 214 -18.98 -11.02 2.42
C TYR A 214 -17.57 -10.72 2.95
N VAL A 215 -17.35 -9.56 3.59
CA VAL A 215 -16.06 -9.21 4.21
C VAL A 215 -15.66 -10.23 5.29
N VAL A 216 -16.60 -10.64 6.15
CA VAL A 216 -16.39 -11.68 7.16
C VAL A 216 -16.03 -13.02 6.51
N ASN A 217 -16.75 -13.43 5.46
CA ASN A 217 -16.47 -14.65 4.73
C ASN A 217 -15.05 -14.65 4.15
N ARG A 218 -14.62 -13.55 3.51
CA ARG A 218 -13.25 -13.41 2.98
C ARG A 218 -12.18 -13.45 4.07
N ALA A 219 -12.43 -12.85 5.24
CA ALA A 219 -11.52 -12.94 6.38
C ALA A 219 -11.37 -14.41 6.85
N LYS A 220 -12.47 -15.15 7.00
CA LYS A 220 -12.46 -16.57 7.38
C LYS A 220 -11.76 -17.45 6.36
N THR A 221 -12.04 -17.25 5.07
CA THR A 221 -11.36 -17.98 4.00
C THR A 221 -9.85 -17.75 4.05
N ALA A 222 -9.42 -16.49 4.21
CA ALA A 222 -8.01 -16.16 4.32
C ALA A 222 -7.35 -16.80 5.56
N ILE A 223 -8.03 -16.84 6.71
CA ILE A 223 -7.53 -17.55 7.91
C ILE A 223 -7.36 -19.05 7.61
N ALA A 224 -8.35 -19.69 6.99
CA ALA A 224 -8.30 -21.11 6.66
C ALA A 224 -7.16 -21.43 5.66
N GLU A 225 -6.97 -20.59 4.64
CA GLU A 225 -5.86 -20.70 3.69
C GLU A 225 -4.50 -20.57 4.41
N CYS A 226 -4.40 -19.64 5.35
CA CYS A 226 -3.19 -19.42 6.13
C CYS A 226 -2.84 -20.53 7.11
N GLN A 227 -3.84 -21.28 7.57
CA GLN A 227 -3.67 -22.47 8.41
C GLN A 227 -3.45 -23.75 7.59
N SER A 228 -3.64 -23.69 6.27
CA SER A 228 -3.42 -24.82 5.37
C SER A 228 -1.93 -25.10 5.12
N ASP A 229 -1.62 -26.14 4.34
CA ASP A 229 -0.24 -26.40 3.88
C ASP A 229 0.19 -25.52 2.70
N TYR A 230 -0.71 -24.72 2.13
CA TYR A 230 -0.44 -23.88 0.95
C TYR A 230 0.72 -22.88 1.17
N PRO A 231 0.82 -22.16 2.30
CA PRO A 231 1.95 -21.27 2.57
C PRO A 231 3.31 -21.99 2.65
N LYS A 232 3.33 -23.26 3.06
CA LYS A 232 4.56 -24.06 3.16
C LYS A 232 5.11 -24.45 1.79
N GLN A 233 4.25 -24.48 0.76
CA GLN A 233 4.63 -24.84 -0.60
C GLN A 233 5.25 -23.66 -1.37
N TYR A 234 4.99 -22.42 -0.94
CA TYR A 234 5.43 -21.18 -1.58
C TYR A 234 5.84 -20.11 -0.53
N PRO A 235 6.83 -20.39 0.33
CA PRO A 235 7.17 -19.55 1.48
C PRO A 235 7.52 -18.10 1.09
N GLU A 236 8.21 -17.91 -0.03
CA GLU A 236 8.60 -16.59 -0.56
C GLU A 236 7.41 -15.73 -1.02
N VAL A 237 6.26 -16.33 -1.30
CA VAL A 237 5.03 -15.65 -1.72
C VAL A 237 4.07 -15.44 -0.54
N PHE A 238 4.03 -16.39 0.41
CA PHE A 238 2.99 -16.45 1.45
C PHE A 238 3.41 -16.04 2.87
N GLU A 239 4.69 -15.87 3.18
CA GLU A 239 5.11 -15.30 4.49
C GLU A 239 4.44 -13.95 4.80
N THR A 240 4.06 -13.20 3.76
CA THR A 240 3.39 -11.90 3.84
C THR A 240 1.88 -11.92 3.55
N ALA A 241 1.30 -13.09 3.24
CA ALA A 241 -0.13 -13.24 2.96
C ALA A 241 -0.98 -13.35 4.23
N CYS A 242 -0.42 -13.99 5.25
CA CYS A 242 -1.12 -14.41 6.46
C CYS A 242 -0.94 -13.46 7.63
N THR A 243 -0.05 -12.50 7.46
CA THR A 243 0.25 -11.49 8.46
C THR A 243 0.26 -10.12 7.81
N LYS A 244 -0.28 -9.13 8.52
CA LYS A 244 -0.15 -7.72 8.15
C LYS A 244 1.00 -7.11 8.92
N ARG A 245 1.90 -6.44 8.19
CA ARG A 245 2.95 -5.62 8.78
C ARG A 245 2.33 -4.43 9.52
N VAL A 246 2.81 -4.20 10.73
CA VAL A 246 2.39 -3.12 11.61
C VAL A 246 3.64 -2.42 12.10
N ILE A 247 3.68 -1.11 11.95
CA ILE A 247 4.80 -0.31 12.43
C ILE A 247 4.57 -0.04 13.91
N VAL A 248 5.59 -0.30 14.71
CA VAL A 248 5.62 0.11 16.11
C VAL A 248 6.23 1.50 16.17
N ASP A 249 5.47 2.48 16.65
CA ASP A 249 6.02 3.82 16.84
C ASP A 249 7.03 3.83 18.01
N ALA A 250 7.83 4.90 18.12
CA ALA A 250 8.89 5.05 19.12
C ALA A 250 8.43 4.93 20.59
N TRP A 251 7.12 4.83 20.83
CA TRP A 251 6.49 4.67 22.15
C TRP A 251 5.92 3.26 22.37
N GLY A 252 6.26 2.30 21.50
CA GLY A 252 5.79 0.92 21.59
C GLY A 252 4.35 0.70 21.11
N ARG A 253 3.71 1.72 20.50
CA ARG A 253 2.32 1.60 20.03
C ARG A 253 2.28 0.99 18.64
N ARG A 254 1.50 -0.09 18.51
CA ARG A 254 1.19 -0.74 17.23
C ARG A 254 0.25 0.15 16.43
N ARG A 255 0.74 0.84 15.40
CA ARG A 255 -0.13 1.53 14.45
C ARG A 255 -0.49 0.56 13.34
N VAL A 256 -1.71 0.03 13.38
CA VAL A 256 -2.28 -0.56 12.17
C VAL A 256 -2.31 0.55 11.14
N LEU A 257 -1.59 0.36 10.04
CA LEU A 257 -1.48 1.32 8.96
C LEU A 257 -2.91 1.69 8.52
N ASN A 258 -3.21 3.00 8.60
CA ASN A 258 -4.45 3.74 8.31
C ASN A 258 -5.23 4.25 9.54
N PRO A 259 -5.70 5.51 9.51
CA PRO A 259 -5.81 6.37 10.67
C PRO A 259 -6.86 5.83 11.62
N THR A 260 -6.42 5.30 12.76
CA THR A 260 -7.27 5.33 13.94
C THR A 260 -7.28 6.79 14.40
N PRO A 261 -8.44 7.48 14.44
CA PRO A 261 -8.54 8.75 15.13
C PRO A 261 -8.00 8.57 16.55
N ARG A 262 -7.31 9.59 17.08
CA ARG A 262 -7.02 9.64 18.51
C ARG A 262 -8.35 9.56 19.27
N TYR A 263 -8.60 8.45 19.94
CA TYR A 263 -9.84 8.19 20.68
C TYR A 263 -9.79 8.69 22.13
N ASP A 264 -8.90 9.63 22.46
CA ASP A 264 -8.72 10.11 23.84
C ASP A 264 -9.63 11.30 24.22
N SER A 265 -10.67 11.63 23.44
CA SER A 265 -11.48 12.83 23.74
C SER A 265 -12.98 12.78 23.40
N LEU A 266 -13.63 11.62 23.49
CA LEU A 266 -15.10 11.54 23.39
C LEU A 266 -15.78 10.89 24.60
N GLU A 267 -15.13 10.95 25.77
CA GLU A 267 -15.82 10.88 27.05
C GLU A 267 -15.96 12.29 27.63
N SER A 268 -17.01 12.99 27.19
CA SER A 268 -17.73 14.02 27.97
C SER A 268 -19.06 14.34 27.29
#